data_AF-A0A6I6SPE9-F1
#
_entry.id   AF-A0A6I6SPE9-F1
#
_cell.length_a   1.000
_cell.length_b   1.000
_cell.length_c   1.000
_cell.angle_alpha   90.00
_cell.angle_beta   90.00
_cell.angle_gamma   90.00
#
_symmetry.space_group_name_H-M   'P 1'
#
loop_
_entity.id
_entity.type
_entity.pdbx_description
1 polymer ?
#
loop_
_entity_poly.entity_id
_entity_poly.type
_entity_poly.pdbx_seq_one_letter_code
_entity_poly.pdbx_strand_id
1 'polypeptide(L)'
;MKLRLTLPLLLISALLVGCGANAVAPRYSSENPDIMRIGNDRPADPERSVEDLGSYCVEVTETWNSHGRTPDGQTLWAKDTHRAVVPCD
;
A
#
# COMPACT_ATOMS: atom_id res chain seq x y z
N MET A 1 -1.34 17.27 -52.28
CA MET A 1 -0.06 16.95 -51.58
C MET A 1 -0.11 17.11 -50.05
N LYS A 2 -1.02 17.91 -49.46
CA LYS A 2 -1.09 18.12 -47.99
C LYS A 2 -1.45 16.86 -47.18
N LEU A 3 -2.27 15.96 -47.74
CA LEU A 3 -2.73 14.75 -47.04
C LEU A 3 -1.61 13.71 -46.75
N ARG A 4 -0.52 13.73 -47.53
CA ARG A 4 0.58 12.74 -47.39
C ARG A 4 1.48 13.02 -46.17
N LEU A 5 1.54 14.27 -45.71
CA LEU A 5 2.30 14.65 -44.51
C LEU A 5 1.46 14.64 -43.24
N THR A 6 0.14 14.85 -43.34
CA THR A 6 -0.73 14.89 -42.16
C THR A 6 -0.96 13.50 -41.54
N LEU A 7 -1.04 12.46 -42.37
CA LEU A 7 -1.25 11.09 -41.90
C LEU A 7 -0.10 10.54 -41.02
N PRO A 8 1.19 10.63 -41.41
CA PRO A 8 2.28 10.17 -40.55
C PRO A 8 2.42 11.02 -39.28
N LEU A 9 2.12 12.32 -39.34
CA LEU A 9 2.16 13.20 -38.17
C LEU A 9 1.14 12.76 -37.12
N LEU A 10 -0.06 12.40 -37.56
CA LEU A 10 -1.16 11.97 -36.70
C LEU A 10 -0.86 10.60 -36.07
N LEU A 11 -0.25 9.70 -36.84
CA LEU A 11 0.25 8.41 -36.32
C LEU A 11 1.31 8.63 -35.23
N ILE A 12 2.32 9.46 -35.49
CA ILE A 12 3.39 9.74 -34.51
C ILE A 12 2.81 10.33 -33.22
N SER A 13 1.87 11.27 -33.31
CA SER A 13 1.20 11.81 -32.13
C SER A 13 0.41 10.76 -31.35
N ALA A 14 -0.25 9.82 -32.05
CA ALA A 14 -0.97 8.74 -31.38
C ALA A 14 -0.03 7.76 -30.65
N LEU A 15 1.13 7.43 -31.25
CA LEU A 15 2.15 6.59 -30.60
C LEU A 15 2.75 7.27 -29.36
N LEU A 16 3.03 8.58 -29.42
CA LEU A 16 3.61 9.33 -28.29
C LEU A 16 2.65 9.42 -27.09
N VAL A 17 1.35 9.63 -27.34
CA VAL A 17 0.34 9.68 -26.25
C VAL A 17 0.09 8.29 -25.66
N GLY A 18 0.08 7.24 -26.49
CA GLY A 18 -0.14 5.87 -26.05
C GLY A 18 0.96 5.32 -25.12
N CYS A 19 2.22 5.60 -25.43
CA CYS A 19 3.35 5.16 -24.59
C CYS A 19 3.51 5.98 -23.31
N GLY A 20 3.10 7.26 -23.30
CA GLY A 20 3.27 8.12 -22.13
C GLY A 20 2.23 7.89 -21.02
N ALA A 21 0.99 7.58 -21.37
CA ALA A 21 -0.13 7.61 -20.41
C ALA A 21 -0.26 6.36 -19.53
N ASN A 22 0.12 5.17 -20.01
CA ASN A 22 -0.12 3.92 -19.28
C ASN A 22 1.15 3.21 -18.81
N ALA A 23 2.34 3.69 -19.18
CA ALA A 23 3.60 3.10 -18.71
C ALA A 23 3.87 3.35 -17.22
N VAL A 24 3.15 4.30 -16.59
CA VAL A 24 3.42 4.77 -15.22
C VAL A 24 2.18 4.60 -14.32
N ALA A 25 1.56 3.42 -14.36
CA ALA A 25 0.66 2.97 -13.29
C ALA A 25 1.32 1.82 -12.51
N PRO A 26 2.39 2.10 -11.73
CA PRO A 26 3.08 1.08 -10.96
C PRO A 26 2.11 0.40 -9.99
N ARG A 27 2.06 -0.93 -10.06
CA ARG A 27 1.26 -1.72 -9.12
C ARG A 27 2.11 -2.00 -7.89
N TYR A 28 1.93 -1.20 -6.85
CA TYR A 28 2.58 -1.43 -5.56
C TYR A 28 1.94 -2.62 -4.86
N SER A 29 2.77 -3.47 -4.26
CA SER A 29 2.35 -4.57 -3.40
C SER A 29 3.28 -4.66 -2.20
N SER A 30 2.73 -5.09 -1.08
CA SER A 30 3.55 -5.45 0.08
C SER A 30 4.06 -6.88 -0.08
N GLU A 31 5.33 -7.10 0.26
CA GLU A 31 5.89 -8.45 0.37
C GLU A 31 5.24 -9.22 1.54
N ASN A 32 4.91 -8.52 2.62
CA ASN A 32 4.24 -9.08 3.78
C ASN A 32 2.98 -8.26 4.13
N PRO A 33 1.79 -8.68 3.65
CA PRO A 33 0.53 -7.97 3.88
C PRO A 33 0.04 -8.01 5.33
N ASP A 34 0.67 -8.82 6.20
CA ASP A 34 0.26 -8.95 7.60
C ASP A 34 0.84 -7.82 8.47
N ILE A 35 1.95 -7.22 8.04
CA ILE A 35 2.61 -6.10 8.75
C ILE A 35 2.63 -4.78 7.95
N MET A 36 2.46 -4.84 6.63
CA MET A 36 2.43 -3.64 5.77
C MET A 36 1.39 -3.81 4.67
N ARG A 37 0.56 -2.80 4.45
CA ARG A 37 -0.44 -2.77 3.37
C ARG A 37 -0.38 -1.46 2.61
N ILE A 38 -0.74 -1.51 1.34
CA ILE A 38 -0.77 -0.33 0.46
C ILE A 38 -2.19 -0.21 -0.07
N GLY A 39 -2.82 0.94 0.14
CA GLY A 39 -4.20 1.17 -0.27
C GLY A 39 -4.78 2.46 0.29
N ASN A 40 -5.94 2.85 -0.23
CA ASN A 40 -6.62 4.06 0.22
C ASN A 40 -7.39 3.84 1.53
N ASP A 41 -7.89 2.63 1.75
CA ASP A 41 -8.64 2.28 2.94
C ASP A 41 -7.71 1.80 4.05
N ARG A 42 -7.97 2.26 5.28
CA ARG A 42 -7.31 1.76 6.47
C ARG A 42 -7.70 0.28 6.67
N PRO A 43 -6.74 -0.64 6.86
CA PRO A 43 -7.05 -2.01 7.22
C PRO A 43 -7.81 -2.08 8.55
N ALA A 44 -8.62 -3.12 8.74
CA ALA A 44 -9.33 -3.32 10.00
C ALA A 44 -8.36 -3.35 11.19
N ASP A 45 -8.72 -2.68 12.29
CA ASP A 45 -7.89 -2.67 13.48
C ASP A 45 -7.77 -4.09 14.04
N PRO A 46 -6.55 -4.60 14.20
CA PRO A 46 -6.32 -5.92 14.76
C PRO A 46 -6.69 -5.95 16.25
N GLU A 47 -7.15 -7.11 16.68
CA GLU A 47 -7.76 -7.31 17.99
C GLU A 47 -6.71 -7.36 19.11
N ARG A 48 -7.08 -6.88 20.31
CA ARG A 48 -6.24 -6.97 21.51
C ARG A 48 -6.26 -8.41 22.00
N SER A 49 -5.10 -9.03 22.18
CA SER A 49 -5.00 -10.41 22.65
C SER A 49 -4.10 -10.52 23.87
N VAL A 50 -4.43 -11.41 24.80
CA VAL A 50 -3.57 -11.77 25.93
C VAL A 50 -2.92 -13.12 25.63
N GLU A 51 -1.60 -13.16 25.67
CA GLU A 51 -0.78 -14.37 25.50
C GLU A 51 -0.22 -14.82 26.85
N ASP A 52 -0.38 -16.09 27.20
CA ASP A 52 0.22 -16.70 28.40
C ASP A 52 1.65 -17.15 28.11
N LEU A 53 2.63 -16.61 28.84
CA LEU A 53 4.05 -16.98 28.75
C LEU A 53 4.52 -17.85 29.93
N GLY A 54 3.58 -18.47 30.65
CA GLY A 54 3.75 -19.45 31.71
C GLY A 54 3.96 -18.85 33.11
N SER A 55 4.67 -17.73 33.22
CA SER A 55 4.91 -17.05 34.51
C SER A 55 4.24 -15.67 34.61
N TYR A 56 3.86 -15.10 33.47
CA TYR A 56 3.15 -13.84 33.34
C TYR A 56 2.43 -13.83 31.99
N CYS A 57 1.44 -12.95 31.88
CA CYS A 57 0.71 -12.76 30.64
C CYS A 57 1.21 -11.49 29.94
N VAL A 58 1.15 -11.49 28.61
CA VAL A 58 1.48 -10.33 27.80
C VAL A 58 0.27 -9.96 26.98
N GLU A 59 -0.18 -8.73 27.16
CA GLU A 59 -1.16 -8.14 26.31
C GLU A 59 -0.51 -7.57 25.06
N VAL A 60 -0.95 -8.04 23.91
CA VAL A 60 -0.55 -7.59 22.59
C VAL A 60 -1.65 -6.72 22.03
N THR A 61 -1.31 -5.47 21.77
CA THR A 61 -2.18 -4.52 21.08
C THR A 61 -1.55 -4.20 19.74
N GLU A 62 -2.26 -4.47 18.66
CA GLU A 62 -1.83 -4.14 17.32
C GLU A 62 -2.61 -2.92 16.82
N THR A 63 -2.00 -2.06 15.99
CA THR A 63 -2.67 -0.89 15.43
C THR A 63 -2.11 -0.56 14.06
N TRP A 64 -2.97 -0.20 13.10
CA TRP A 64 -2.53 0.28 11.79
C TRP A 64 -2.28 1.79 11.80
N ASN A 65 -1.08 2.20 11.40
CA ASN A 65 -0.68 3.59 11.27
C ASN A 65 -0.29 3.92 9.83
N SER A 66 -0.47 5.18 9.43
CA SER A 66 -0.08 5.66 8.11
C SER A 66 1.39 6.11 8.13
N HIS A 67 2.23 5.53 7.26
CA HIS A 67 3.66 5.84 7.16
C HIS A 67 4.05 6.62 5.89
N GLY A 68 3.06 7.14 5.16
CA GLY A 68 3.29 7.98 3.98
C GLY A 68 2.41 7.57 2.81
N ARG A 69 2.82 8.00 1.61
CA ARG A 69 2.11 7.72 0.36
C ARG A 69 3.07 7.27 -0.73
N THR A 70 2.59 6.39 -1.61
CA THR A 70 3.26 6.07 -2.86
C THR A 70 3.26 7.29 -3.80
N PRO A 71 4.14 7.33 -4.81
CA PRO A 71 4.16 8.41 -5.80
C PRO A 71 2.83 8.67 -6.52
N ASP A 72 1.98 7.65 -6.68
CA ASP A 72 0.62 7.75 -7.25
C ASP A 72 -0.47 8.05 -6.19
N GLY A 73 -0.09 8.18 -4.92
CA GLY A 73 -0.95 8.71 -3.85
C GLY A 73 -1.60 7.67 -2.94
N GLN A 74 -1.35 6.37 -3.12
CA GLN A 74 -1.87 5.31 -2.23
C GLN A 74 -1.22 5.41 -0.85
N THR A 75 -1.97 5.15 0.22
CA THR A 75 -1.42 5.23 1.59
C THR A 75 -0.63 3.97 1.93
N LEU A 76 0.54 4.14 2.54
CA LEU A 76 1.28 3.05 3.17
C LEU A 76 0.80 2.88 4.60
N TRP A 77 0.21 1.75 4.91
CA TRP A 77 -0.21 1.32 6.23
C TRP A 77 0.81 0.36 6.79
N ALA A 78 1.33 0.62 8.00
CA ALA A 78 2.13 -0.35 8.72
C ALA A 78 1.46 -0.68 10.04
N LYS A 79 1.62 -1.93 10.46
CA LYS A 79 1.07 -2.43 11.70
C LYS A 79 2.13 -2.27 12.80
N ASP A 80 1.78 -1.50 13.82
CA ASP A 80 2.56 -1.39 15.04
C ASP A 80 2.03 -2.39 16.07
N THR A 81 2.95 -3.07 16.76
CA THR A 81 2.63 -4.01 17.83
C THR A 81 3.19 -3.47 19.14
N HIS A 82 2.31 -3.18 20.09
CA HIS A 82 2.67 -2.86 21.46
C HIS A 82 2.46 -4.08 22.35
N ARG A 83 3.42 -4.35 23.24
CA ARG A 83 3.37 -5.47 24.19
C ARG A 83 3.54 -4.96 25.61
N ALA A 84 2.61 -5.31 26.49
CA ALA A 84 2.65 -4.96 27.90
C ALA A 84 2.49 -6.21 28.77
N VAL A 85 3.30 -6.30 29.83
CA VAL A 85 3.12 -7.37 30.83
C VAL A 85 1.89 -7.06 31.67
N VAL A 86 1.01 -8.04 31.81
CA VAL A 86 -0.24 -7.95 32.58
C VAL A 86 -0.38 -9.16 33.51
N PRO A 87 -1.18 -9.05 34.59
CA PRO A 87 -1.62 -10.21 35.35
C PRO A 87 -2.34 -11.20 34.43
N CYS A 88 -2.21 -12.50 34.70
CA CYS A 88 -3.05 -13.50 34.08
C CYS A 88 -4.41 -13.51 34.79
N ASP A 89 -5.49 -13.35 34.04
CA ASP A 89 -6.87 -13.49 34.53
C ASP A 89 -7.27 -14.96 34.69
#